data_AF-A0A7J2JZ79-F1
#
_entry.id   AF-A0A7J2JZ79-F1
#
_cell.length_a   1.000
_cell.length_b   1.000
_cell.length_c   1.000
_cell.angle_alpha   90.00
_cell.angle_beta   90.00
_cell.angle_gamma   90.00
#
_symmetry.space_group_name_H-M   'P 1'
#
loop_
_entity.id
_entity.type
_entity.pdbx_description
1 polymer ?
#
loop_
_entity_poly.entity_id
_entity_poly.type
_entity_poly.pdbx_seq_one_letter_code
_entity_poly.pdbx_strand_id
1 'polypeptide(L)'
;MAMELLKSVMDALREVLTRRRDAIWLAVKQRAKFEGWLKLELARALKEAGLTNIRLECQYVGKKKADLAFGFEDGLCFIELSMCNTNWRVEGVESATRPITKNVEHVLKDIEKLKMVKEPNLGIALTLFFPVPIDWSAQDLLDKVSRIKGGKELLKEPYILDTVEVGDGVGVAAFLFGPYRSGRALFELLGLRSMLKGIRVDEDEIAEAKKSLWRR
;
A
#
# COMPACT_ATOMS: atom_id res chain seq x y z
N MET A 1 16.21 7.73 2.76
CA MET A 1 15.70 7.17 4.04
C MET A 1 14.21 6.89 3.97
N ALA A 2 13.33 7.88 3.81
CA ALA A 2 11.88 7.64 3.68
C ALA A 2 11.48 6.78 2.46
N MET A 3 12.17 6.91 1.31
CA MET A 3 11.90 6.07 0.14
C MET A 3 12.32 4.61 0.36
N GLU A 4 13.50 4.37 0.96
CA GLU A 4 13.98 3.03 1.33
C GLU A 4 13.05 2.33 2.32
N LEU A 5 12.48 3.09 3.26
CA LEU A 5 11.44 2.62 4.16
C LEU A 5 10.20 2.12 3.40
N LEU A 6 9.65 2.95 2.50
CA LEU A 6 8.47 2.57 1.73
C LEU A 6 8.73 1.35 0.86
N LYS A 7 9.92 1.31 0.24
CA LYS A 7 10.37 0.18 -0.55
C LYS A 7 10.43 -1.09 0.29
N SER A 8 11.05 -1.03 1.48
CA SER A 8 11.13 -2.18 2.40
C SER A 8 9.75 -2.72 2.79
N VAL A 9 8.78 -1.83 3.02
CA VAL A 9 7.40 -2.24 3.32
C VAL A 9 6.73 -2.87 2.10
N MET A 10 6.93 -2.31 0.89
CA MET A 10 6.37 -2.85 -0.34
C MET A 10 6.99 -4.22 -0.70
N ASP A 11 8.31 -4.37 -0.55
CA ASP A 11 9.04 -5.61 -0.80
C ASP A 11 8.56 -6.71 0.15
N ALA A 12 8.41 -6.41 1.44
CA ALA A 12 7.87 -7.35 2.43
C ALA A 12 6.42 -7.75 2.11
N LEU A 13 5.58 -6.79 1.69
CA LEU A 13 4.22 -7.08 1.26
C LEU A 13 4.20 -7.98 0.02
N ARG A 14 5.00 -7.66 -0.99
CA ARG A 14 5.12 -8.45 -2.22
C ARG A 14 5.58 -9.87 -1.92
N GLU A 15 6.53 -10.05 -1.01
CA GLU A 15 6.95 -11.38 -0.54
C GLU A 15 5.78 -12.15 0.06
N VAL A 16 5.02 -11.52 0.97
CA VAL A 16 3.84 -12.15 1.59
C VAL A 16 2.81 -12.54 0.54
N LEU A 17 2.47 -11.63 -0.38
CA LEU A 17 1.48 -11.87 -1.42
C LEU A 17 1.90 -13.01 -2.37
N THR A 18 3.17 -13.05 -2.74
CA THR A 18 3.74 -14.07 -3.64
C THR A 18 3.83 -15.44 -2.95
N ARG A 19 4.37 -15.48 -1.74
CA ARG A 19 4.60 -16.73 -0.99
C ARG A 19 3.30 -17.41 -0.56
N ARG A 20 2.22 -16.64 -0.42
CA ARG A 20 0.91 -17.10 0.04
C ARG A 20 -0.15 -17.00 -1.05
N ARG A 21 0.26 -16.92 -2.32
CA ARG A 21 -0.64 -16.68 -3.46
C ARG A 21 -1.86 -17.60 -3.47
N ASP A 22 -1.69 -18.89 -3.19
CA ASP A 22 -2.78 -19.87 -3.25
C ASP A 22 -3.86 -19.58 -2.18
N ALA A 23 -3.43 -19.21 -0.97
CA ALA A 23 -4.35 -18.85 0.12
C ALA A 23 -5.04 -17.51 -0.14
N ILE A 24 -4.32 -16.54 -0.70
CA ILE A 24 -4.86 -15.24 -1.06
C ILE A 24 -5.82 -15.37 -2.24
N TRP A 25 -5.53 -16.25 -3.20
CA TRP A 25 -6.40 -16.50 -4.34
C TRP A 25 -7.78 -16.96 -3.91
N LEU A 26 -7.85 -17.87 -2.93
CA LEU A 26 -9.12 -18.29 -2.34
C LEU A 26 -9.94 -17.09 -1.80
N ALA A 27 -9.28 -16.17 -1.09
CA ALA A 27 -9.94 -14.98 -0.56
C ALA A 27 -10.35 -13.99 -1.66
N VAL A 28 -9.47 -13.75 -2.64
CA VAL A 28 -9.71 -12.81 -3.75
C VAL A 28 -10.85 -13.29 -4.65
N LYS A 29 -10.89 -14.59 -4.97
CA LYS A 29 -11.96 -15.23 -5.75
C LYS A 29 -13.35 -15.04 -5.13
N GLN A 30 -13.41 -14.97 -3.80
CA GLN A 30 -14.63 -14.78 -3.02
C GLN A 30 -14.82 -13.32 -2.53
N ARG A 31 -13.94 -12.40 -2.95
CA ARG A 31 -13.88 -11.00 -2.46
C ARG A 31 -13.86 -10.87 -0.93
N ALA A 32 -13.35 -11.89 -0.25
CA ALA A 32 -13.20 -11.92 1.19
C ALA A 32 -12.00 -11.06 1.61
N LYS A 33 -12.20 -10.21 2.61
CA LYS A 33 -11.10 -9.44 3.20
C LYS A 33 -10.25 -10.35 4.09
N PHE A 34 -8.94 -10.16 4.03
CA PHE A 34 -7.94 -10.93 4.77
C PHE A 34 -7.04 -10.03 5.63
N GLU A 35 -7.56 -8.88 6.07
CA GLU A 35 -6.80 -7.80 6.74
C GLU A 35 -6.11 -8.25 8.02
N GLY A 36 -6.83 -8.97 8.89
CA GLY A 36 -6.27 -9.52 10.13
C GLY A 36 -5.15 -10.54 9.87
N TRP A 37 -5.29 -11.38 8.84
CA TRP A 37 -4.25 -12.33 8.44
C TRP A 37 -3.03 -11.61 7.85
N LEU A 38 -3.26 -10.63 6.96
CA LEU A 38 -2.19 -9.85 6.32
C LEU A 38 -1.38 -9.08 7.36
N LYS A 39 -2.05 -8.49 8.37
CA LYS A 39 -1.38 -7.81 9.48
C LYS A 39 -0.32 -8.71 10.14
N LEU A 40 -0.66 -9.97 10.42
CA LEU A 40 0.27 -10.91 11.06
C LEU A 40 1.41 -11.32 10.13
N GLU A 41 1.10 -11.65 8.88
CA GLU A 41 2.13 -12.06 7.90
C GLU A 41 3.06 -10.91 7.52
N LEU A 42 2.54 -9.68 7.38
CA LEU A 42 3.37 -8.50 7.13
C LEU A 42 4.24 -8.18 8.33
N ALA A 43 3.74 -8.27 9.57
CA ALA A 43 4.54 -8.10 10.77
C ALA A 43 5.73 -9.09 10.82
N ARG A 44 5.47 -10.36 10.44
CA ARG A 44 6.51 -11.39 10.33
C ARG A 44 7.53 -11.03 9.25
N ALA A 45 7.07 -10.67 8.05
CA ALA A 45 7.95 -10.32 6.92
C ALA A 45 8.82 -9.08 7.21
N LEU A 46 8.27 -8.03 7.82
CA LEU A 46 9.05 -6.86 8.23
C LEU A 46 10.12 -7.23 9.26
N LYS A 47 9.80 -8.11 10.21
CA LYS A 47 10.79 -8.60 11.18
C LYS A 47 11.92 -9.37 10.49
N GLU A 48 11.58 -10.24 9.55
CA GLU A 48 12.55 -11.03 8.77
C GLU A 48 13.43 -10.14 7.87
N ALA A 49 12.89 -9.03 7.37
CA ALA A 49 13.61 -7.99 6.66
C ALA A 49 14.50 -7.11 7.56
N GLY A 50 14.58 -7.39 8.87
CA GLY A 50 15.47 -6.71 9.81
C GLY A 50 14.87 -5.48 10.50
N LEU A 51 13.59 -5.18 10.30
CA LEU A 51 12.92 -4.10 11.02
C LEU A 51 12.68 -4.49 12.48
N THR A 52 12.87 -3.52 13.38
CA THR A 52 12.87 -3.76 14.83
C THR A 52 11.63 -3.18 15.51
N ASN A 53 11.41 -3.52 16.79
CA ASN A 53 10.29 -3.01 17.60
C ASN A 53 8.90 -3.16 16.94
N ILE A 54 8.67 -4.31 16.29
CA ILE A 54 7.39 -4.64 15.66
C ILE A 54 6.29 -4.72 16.74
N ARG A 55 5.20 -3.98 16.53
CA ARG A 55 4.04 -3.91 17.43
C ARG A 55 2.75 -4.03 16.62
N LEU A 56 1.83 -4.84 17.11
CA LEU A 56 0.47 -4.92 16.60
C LEU A 56 -0.44 -4.01 17.42
N GLU A 57 -1.45 -3.41 16.78
CA GLU A 57 -2.47 -2.62 17.49
C GLU A 57 -1.85 -1.49 18.36
N CYS A 58 -0.81 -0.83 17.83
CA CYS A 58 0.00 0.12 18.58
C CYS A 58 -0.71 1.48 18.67
N GLN A 59 -0.88 1.99 19.89
CA GLN A 59 -1.50 3.29 20.13
C GLN A 59 -0.59 4.43 19.66
N TYR A 60 -1.13 5.44 18.97
CA TYR A 60 -0.35 6.59 18.48
C TYR A 60 -0.99 7.97 18.73
N VAL A 61 -2.31 8.13 18.53
CA VAL A 61 -3.01 9.40 18.78
C VAL A 61 -4.29 9.15 19.59
N GLY A 62 -4.35 9.68 20.81
CA GLY A 62 -5.49 9.46 21.71
C GLY A 62 -5.71 7.97 21.92
N LYS A 63 -6.95 7.48 21.77
CA LYS A 63 -7.29 6.04 21.87
C LYS A 63 -7.13 5.25 20.56
N LYS A 64 -6.57 5.85 19.51
CA LYS A 64 -6.41 5.21 18.20
C LYS A 64 -5.22 4.28 18.19
N LYS A 65 -5.36 3.17 17.49
CA LYS A 65 -4.35 2.13 17.32
C LYS A 65 -4.11 1.93 15.84
N ALA A 66 -2.85 1.90 15.45
CA ALA A 66 -2.44 1.48 14.12
C ALA A 66 -2.44 -0.05 14.08
N ASP A 67 -2.80 -0.62 12.93
CA ASP A 67 -2.74 -2.07 12.71
C ASP A 67 -1.36 -2.63 13.03
N LEU A 68 -0.32 -1.94 12.57
CA LEU A 68 1.07 -2.36 12.69
C LEU A 68 1.94 -1.13 12.98
N ALA A 69 3.00 -1.32 13.76
CA ALA A 69 4.04 -0.32 13.94
C ALA A 69 5.41 -0.99 14.05
N PHE A 70 6.46 -0.24 13.72
CA PHE A 70 7.85 -0.70 13.86
C PHE A 70 8.80 0.49 14.09
N GLY A 71 10.00 0.22 14.58
CA GLY A 71 11.02 1.23 14.84
C GLY A 71 11.56 1.87 13.57
N PHE A 72 11.62 3.20 13.53
CA PHE A 72 12.21 3.97 12.44
C PHE A 72 12.93 5.18 13.01
N GLU A 73 14.24 5.30 12.74
CA GLU A 73 15.10 6.33 13.34
C GLU A 73 14.89 6.39 14.88
N ASP A 74 14.62 7.57 15.42
CA ASP A 74 14.35 7.80 16.84
C ASP A 74 12.86 7.63 17.22
N GLY A 75 12.03 7.13 16.29
CA GLY A 75 10.59 7.03 16.44
C GLY A 75 9.99 5.69 16.00
N LEU A 76 8.68 5.72 15.79
CA LEU A 76 7.91 4.62 15.21
C LEU A 76 7.37 5.01 13.84
N CYS A 77 7.29 4.04 12.94
CA CYS A 77 6.44 4.10 11.77
C CYS A 77 5.15 3.33 12.05
N PHE A 78 4.01 4.00 11.91
CA PHE A 78 2.66 3.44 12.05
C PHE A 78 2.09 3.12 10.68
N ILE A 79 1.54 1.91 10.51
CA ILE A 79 0.84 1.48 9.30
C ILE A 79 -0.64 1.26 9.64
N GLU A 80 -1.53 1.92 8.91
CA GLU A 80 -2.95 1.56 8.83
C GLU A 80 -3.17 0.69 7.60
N LEU A 81 -3.78 -0.48 7.78
CA LEU A 81 -4.12 -1.37 6.69
C LEU A 81 -5.55 -1.09 6.23
N SER A 82 -5.78 -1.19 4.94
CA SER A 82 -7.13 -1.08 4.39
C SER A 82 -7.33 -1.98 3.19
N MET A 83 -8.50 -2.60 3.12
CA MET A 83 -8.87 -3.46 1.99
C MET A 83 -10.09 -2.93 1.24
N CYS A 84 -9.90 -2.70 -0.05
CA CYS A 84 -10.88 -2.33 -1.06
C CYS A 84 -11.20 -3.54 -1.93
N ASN A 85 -12.15 -4.38 -1.47
CA ASN A 85 -12.69 -5.44 -2.30
C ASN A 85 -13.59 -4.85 -3.40
N THR A 86 -13.05 -4.72 -4.60
CA THR A 86 -13.62 -3.98 -5.74
C THR A 86 -14.98 -4.54 -6.14
N ASN A 87 -15.72 -3.81 -6.95
CA ASN A 87 -16.90 -4.32 -7.66
C ASN A 87 -16.62 -4.49 -9.17
N TRP A 88 -15.35 -4.51 -9.56
CA TRP A 88 -14.96 -4.67 -10.95
C TRP A 88 -15.20 -6.13 -11.38
N ARG A 89 -15.75 -6.29 -12.58
CA ARG A 89 -15.96 -7.61 -13.18
C ARG A 89 -14.60 -8.15 -13.61
N VAL A 90 -14.28 -9.34 -13.12
CA VAL A 90 -13.06 -10.09 -13.42
C VAL A 90 -13.49 -11.52 -13.62
N GLU A 91 -13.00 -12.17 -14.67
CA GLU A 91 -13.33 -13.56 -14.96
C GLU A 91 -12.84 -14.47 -13.83
N GLY A 92 -13.57 -15.55 -13.56
CA GLY A 92 -13.23 -16.51 -12.50
C GLY A 92 -13.45 -16.02 -11.05
N VAL A 93 -13.82 -14.75 -10.83
CA VAL A 93 -14.09 -14.18 -9.50
C VAL A 93 -15.59 -13.93 -9.31
N GLU A 94 -16.09 -14.10 -8.09
CA GLU A 94 -17.48 -13.81 -7.75
C GLU A 94 -17.89 -12.39 -8.17
N SER A 95 -19.13 -12.23 -8.64
CA SER A 95 -19.64 -10.93 -9.04
C SER A 95 -20.05 -10.10 -7.82
N ALA A 96 -19.71 -8.81 -7.83
CA ALA A 96 -20.19 -7.86 -6.83
C ALA A 96 -20.73 -6.60 -7.52
N THR A 97 -21.85 -6.08 -7.02
CA THR A 97 -22.48 -4.85 -7.53
C THR A 97 -22.32 -3.68 -6.56
N ARG A 98 -22.11 -3.96 -5.27
CA ARG A 98 -22.01 -2.95 -4.22
C ARG A 98 -20.84 -1.99 -4.50
N PRO A 99 -21.08 -0.67 -4.58
CA PRO A 99 -20.01 0.30 -4.77
C PRO A 99 -18.99 0.29 -3.63
N ILE A 100 -17.71 0.50 -3.95
CA ILE A 100 -16.60 0.56 -2.99
C ILE A 100 -16.32 1.96 -2.43
N THR A 101 -17.26 2.89 -2.60
CA THR A 101 -17.17 4.26 -2.08
C THR A 101 -16.84 4.30 -0.58
N LYS A 102 -17.48 3.44 0.22
CA LYS A 102 -17.23 3.40 1.67
C LYS A 102 -15.81 2.92 2.02
N ASN A 103 -15.21 2.06 1.18
CA ASN A 103 -13.81 1.65 1.38
C ASN A 103 -12.87 2.83 1.12
N VAL A 104 -13.07 3.57 0.01
CA VAL A 104 -12.25 4.75 -0.30
C VAL A 104 -12.42 5.86 0.75
N GLU A 105 -13.66 6.11 1.21
CA GLU A 105 -13.92 7.06 2.30
C GLU A 105 -13.24 6.65 3.62
N HIS A 106 -13.08 5.35 3.87
CA HIS A 106 -12.35 4.85 5.04
C HIS A 106 -10.85 5.14 4.92
N VAL A 107 -10.25 4.81 3.76
CA VAL A 107 -8.83 5.07 3.48
C VAL A 107 -8.49 6.55 3.63
N LEU A 108 -9.31 7.44 3.08
CA LEU A 108 -9.11 8.88 3.23
C LEU A 108 -9.15 9.32 4.70
N LYS A 109 -10.07 8.77 5.50
CA LYS A 109 -10.11 9.06 6.94
C LYS A 109 -8.87 8.55 7.65
N ASP A 110 -8.34 7.40 7.28
CA ASP A 110 -7.11 6.86 7.87
C ASP A 110 -5.90 7.72 7.53
N ILE A 111 -5.79 8.17 6.28
CA ILE A 111 -4.77 9.13 5.84
C ILE A 111 -4.84 10.42 6.67
N GLU A 112 -6.03 11.00 6.87
CA GLU A 112 -6.18 12.20 7.70
C GLU A 112 -5.76 11.97 9.16
N LYS A 113 -5.98 10.77 9.71
CA LYS A 113 -5.48 10.43 11.05
C LYS A 113 -3.96 10.33 11.08
N LEU A 114 -3.36 9.70 10.06
CA LEU A 114 -1.92 9.51 9.95
C LEU A 114 -1.17 10.83 9.73
N LYS A 115 -1.78 11.81 9.06
CA LYS A 115 -1.26 13.18 8.99
C LYS A 115 -1.09 13.81 10.38
N MET A 116 -1.85 13.39 11.39
CA MET A 116 -1.74 13.90 12.77
C MET A 116 -0.60 13.25 13.58
N VAL A 117 0.10 12.26 13.03
CA VAL A 117 1.29 11.66 13.65
C VAL A 117 2.37 12.74 13.80
N LYS A 118 2.88 12.94 15.02
CA LYS A 118 3.89 13.94 15.33
C LYS A 118 5.30 13.35 15.26
N GLU A 119 6.26 14.21 14.95
CA GLU A 119 7.70 13.91 15.09
C GLU A 119 8.03 13.33 16.48
N PRO A 120 8.96 12.35 16.55
CA PRO A 120 9.77 11.81 15.46
C PRO A 120 9.07 10.72 14.60
N ASN A 121 7.81 10.40 14.89
CA ASN A 121 7.11 9.27 14.27
C ASN A 121 6.63 9.55 12.83
N LEU A 122 6.32 8.49 12.10
CA LEU A 122 5.75 8.51 10.74
C LEU A 122 4.45 7.71 10.65
N GLY A 123 3.60 8.10 9.71
CA GLY A 123 2.39 7.35 9.35
C GLY A 123 2.38 6.90 7.89
N ILE A 124 1.92 5.69 7.62
CA ILE A 124 1.76 5.10 6.28
C ILE A 124 0.36 4.48 6.19
N ALA A 125 -0.34 4.70 5.08
CA ALA A 125 -1.56 3.95 4.79
C ALA A 125 -1.26 2.93 3.69
N LEU A 126 -1.40 1.64 4.00
CA LEU A 126 -1.25 0.56 3.03
C LEU A 126 -2.65 0.05 2.65
N THR A 127 -3.05 0.32 1.41
CA THR A 127 -4.37 -0.02 0.88
C THR A 127 -4.27 -1.04 -0.24
N LEU A 128 -5.01 -2.14 -0.13
CA LEU A 128 -5.11 -3.16 -1.18
C LEU A 128 -6.42 -3.04 -1.96
N PHE A 129 -6.34 -2.97 -3.28
CA PHE A 129 -7.47 -3.14 -4.19
C PHE A 129 -7.44 -4.54 -4.79
N PHE A 130 -8.53 -5.29 -4.68
CA PHE A 130 -8.64 -6.62 -5.27
C PHE A 130 -10.12 -7.00 -5.49
N PRO A 131 -10.45 -7.89 -6.42
CA PRO A 131 -9.60 -8.36 -7.51
C PRO A 131 -9.25 -7.22 -8.48
N VAL A 132 -8.09 -7.32 -9.12
CA VAL A 132 -7.71 -6.50 -10.28
C VAL A 132 -7.23 -7.42 -11.41
N PRO A 133 -7.62 -7.21 -12.68
CA PRO A 133 -7.01 -7.93 -13.80
C PRO A 133 -5.52 -7.58 -13.90
N ILE A 134 -4.66 -8.59 -14.12
CA ILE A 134 -3.20 -8.37 -14.19
C ILE A 134 -2.75 -7.71 -15.50
N ASP A 135 -3.58 -7.82 -16.54
CA ASP A 135 -3.36 -7.22 -17.86
C ASP A 135 -3.65 -5.70 -17.88
N TRP A 136 -4.24 -5.16 -16.81
CA TRP A 136 -4.44 -3.72 -16.67
C TRP A 136 -3.09 -3.02 -16.49
N SER A 137 -2.89 -1.95 -17.25
CA SER A 137 -1.79 -1.03 -16.99
C SER A 137 -2.02 -0.30 -15.66
N ALA A 138 -0.96 0.31 -15.12
CA ALA A 138 -1.10 1.20 -13.97
C ALA A 138 -2.11 2.33 -14.26
N GLN A 139 -2.13 2.86 -15.49
CA GLN A 139 -3.06 3.93 -15.86
C GLN A 139 -4.52 3.45 -15.87
N ASP A 140 -4.79 2.23 -16.36
CA ASP A 140 -6.15 1.65 -16.33
C ASP A 140 -6.66 1.53 -14.89
N LEU A 141 -5.80 1.05 -13.98
CA LEU A 141 -6.13 0.96 -12.56
C LEU A 141 -6.41 2.33 -11.96
N LEU A 142 -5.55 3.32 -12.22
CA LEU A 142 -5.72 4.69 -11.73
C LEU A 142 -7.02 5.33 -12.27
N ASP A 143 -7.34 5.10 -13.54
CA ASP A 143 -8.59 5.55 -14.15
C ASP A 143 -9.80 4.92 -13.45
N LYS A 144 -9.74 3.62 -13.15
CA LYS A 144 -10.81 2.91 -12.42
C LYS A 144 -10.96 3.45 -11.00
N VAL A 145 -9.85 3.68 -10.29
CA VAL A 145 -9.87 4.29 -8.95
C VAL A 145 -10.46 5.69 -9.01
N SER A 146 -10.07 6.53 -9.99
CA SER A 146 -10.53 7.91 -10.13
C SER A 146 -12.05 8.05 -10.33
N ARG A 147 -12.70 7.00 -10.88
CA ARG A 147 -14.15 6.94 -11.09
C ARG A 147 -14.94 6.60 -9.84
N ILE A 148 -14.28 6.13 -8.78
CA ILE A 148 -14.91 5.91 -7.47
C ILE A 148 -15.12 7.27 -6.82
N LYS A 149 -16.26 7.49 -6.16
CA LYS A 149 -16.47 8.70 -5.36
C LYS A 149 -15.37 8.79 -4.28
N GLY A 150 -14.64 9.91 -4.26
CA GLY A 150 -13.47 10.13 -3.41
C GLY A 150 -12.14 9.62 -4.01
N GLY A 151 -12.17 8.87 -5.11
CA GLY A 151 -10.97 8.30 -5.74
C GLY A 151 -10.02 9.35 -6.30
N LYS A 152 -10.54 10.42 -6.93
CA LYS A 152 -9.70 11.56 -7.35
C LYS A 152 -9.01 12.26 -6.19
N GLU A 153 -9.67 12.34 -5.03
CA GLU A 153 -9.08 12.92 -3.83
C GLU A 153 -7.98 12.01 -3.28
N LEU A 154 -8.26 10.70 -3.21
CA LEU A 154 -7.27 9.70 -2.81
C LEU A 154 -6.02 9.73 -3.68
N LEU A 155 -6.18 9.87 -5.01
CA LEU A 155 -5.06 9.92 -5.95
C LEU A 155 -4.28 11.24 -5.95
N LYS A 156 -4.69 12.25 -5.17
CA LYS A 156 -3.86 13.45 -4.91
C LYS A 156 -2.79 13.19 -3.85
N GLU A 157 -3.03 12.22 -2.97
CA GLU A 157 -2.04 11.80 -1.98
C GLU A 157 -0.83 11.17 -2.68
N PRO A 158 0.40 11.34 -2.15
CA PRO A 158 1.55 10.65 -2.70
C PRO A 158 1.45 9.16 -2.39
N TYR A 159 1.74 8.32 -3.39
CA TYR A 159 1.71 6.87 -3.26
C TYR A 159 2.84 6.20 -4.02
N ILE A 160 3.18 4.98 -3.58
CA ILE A 160 3.81 3.95 -4.40
C ILE A 160 2.73 2.93 -4.77
N LEU A 161 2.74 2.46 -6.00
CA LEU A 161 1.81 1.46 -6.51
C LEU A 161 2.57 0.22 -6.93
N ASP A 162 2.09 -0.93 -6.48
CA ASP A 162 2.53 -2.21 -6.97
C ASP A 162 1.35 -3.14 -7.28
N THR A 163 1.52 -4.11 -8.18
CA THR A 163 0.50 -5.12 -8.48
C THR A 163 1.13 -6.50 -8.50
N VAL A 164 0.54 -7.41 -7.73
CA VAL A 164 1.01 -8.80 -7.61
C VAL A 164 -0.08 -9.73 -8.10
N GLU A 165 0.25 -10.60 -9.05
CA GLU A 165 -0.64 -11.68 -9.48
C GLU A 165 -0.80 -12.72 -8.35
N VAL A 166 -2.04 -13.13 -8.10
CA VAL A 166 -2.35 -14.13 -7.05
C VAL A 166 -2.98 -15.39 -7.62
N GLY A 167 -3.59 -15.34 -8.81
CA GLY A 167 -4.09 -16.54 -9.50
C GLY A 167 -4.93 -16.20 -10.74
N ASP A 168 -4.85 -17.06 -11.75
CA ASP A 168 -5.70 -17.04 -12.95
C ASP A 168 -5.77 -15.66 -13.66
N GLY A 169 -4.65 -14.94 -13.77
CA GLY A 169 -4.62 -13.60 -14.38
C GLY A 169 -5.25 -12.50 -13.51
N VAL A 170 -5.51 -12.79 -12.23
CA VAL A 170 -6.06 -11.87 -11.25
C VAL A 170 -5.00 -11.54 -10.20
N GLY A 171 -4.91 -10.26 -9.86
CA GLY A 171 -3.98 -9.73 -8.89
C GLY A 171 -4.61 -8.95 -7.76
N VAL A 172 -3.71 -8.44 -6.92
CA VAL A 172 -3.95 -7.47 -5.85
C VAL A 172 -3.08 -6.25 -6.15
N ALA A 173 -3.70 -5.07 -6.23
CA ALA A 173 -2.99 -3.81 -6.35
C ALA A 173 -2.77 -3.18 -4.97
N ALA A 174 -1.51 -2.94 -4.62
CA ALA A 174 -1.09 -2.34 -3.36
C ALA A 174 -0.73 -0.87 -3.57
N PHE A 175 -1.45 0.02 -2.88
CA PHE A 175 -1.09 1.42 -2.75
C PHE A 175 -0.51 1.66 -1.36
N LEU A 176 0.69 2.24 -1.33
CA LEU A 176 1.32 2.70 -0.11
C LEU A 176 1.33 4.23 -0.13
N PHE A 177 0.42 4.85 0.61
CA PHE A 177 0.26 6.30 0.71
C PHE A 177 1.09 6.90 1.85
N GLY A 178 1.60 8.12 1.64
CA GLY A 178 2.45 8.83 2.60
C GLY A 178 3.93 8.76 2.20
N PRO A 179 4.90 8.73 3.15
CA PRO A 179 4.69 8.75 4.59
C PRO A 179 4.24 10.15 5.06
N TYR A 180 3.51 10.18 6.17
CA TYR A 180 2.92 11.36 6.76
C TYR A 180 3.57 11.72 8.10
N ARG A 181 3.72 13.02 8.35
CA ARG A 181 4.26 13.55 9.60
C ARG A 181 3.85 15.01 9.80
N SER A 182 3.44 15.37 11.01
CA SER A 182 3.19 16.74 11.44
C SER A 182 2.29 17.54 10.49
N GLY A 183 1.23 16.91 9.99
CA GLY A 183 0.23 17.49 9.09
C GLY A 183 0.60 17.51 7.61
N ARG A 184 1.74 16.91 7.21
CA ARG A 184 2.25 16.96 5.84
C ARG A 184 2.66 15.59 5.34
N ALA A 185 2.63 15.39 4.02
CA ALA A 185 3.30 14.25 3.41
C ALA A 185 4.80 14.58 3.22
N LEU A 186 5.67 13.65 3.57
CA LEU A 186 7.12 13.87 3.59
C LEU A 186 7.69 14.11 2.18
N PHE A 187 7.02 13.65 1.14
CA PHE A 187 7.40 13.91 -0.25
C PHE A 187 7.14 15.34 -0.72
N GLU A 188 6.19 16.05 -0.09
CA GLU A 188 6.01 17.49 -0.35
C GLU A 188 7.18 18.31 0.21
N LEU A 189 7.74 17.86 1.35
CA LEU A 189 8.92 18.45 1.98
C LEU A 189 10.21 18.20 1.16
N LEU A 190 10.25 17.13 0.36
CA LEU A 190 11.40 16.78 -0.47
C LEU A 190 11.33 17.33 -1.90
N GLY A 191 10.23 18.00 -2.31
CA GLY A 191 10.08 18.55 -3.66
C GLY A 191 9.90 17.48 -4.76
N LEU A 192 9.60 16.23 -4.39
CA LEU A 192 9.58 15.06 -5.29
C LEU A 192 8.18 14.74 -5.85
N ARG A 193 7.26 15.72 -5.89
CA ARG A 193 5.87 15.54 -6.33
C ARG A 193 5.74 14.89 -7.72
N SER A 194 6.72 15.08 -8.61
CA SER A 194 6.73 14.54 -9.97
C SER A 194 7.35 13.15 -10.10
N MET A 195 8.13 12.66 -9.12
CA MET A 195 8.84 11.38 -9.24
C MET A 195 7.99 10.16 -8.90
N LEU A 196 6.83 10.33 -8.25
CA LEU A 196 6.04 9.22 -7.69
C LEU A 196 4.78 8.83 -8.49
N LYS A 197 4.48 9.50 -9.61
CA LYS A 197 3.42 9.00 -10.49
C LYS A 197 3.91 7.76 -11.21
N GLY A 198 3.54 6.58 -10.70
CA GLY A 198 3.73 5.32 -11.39
C GLY A 198 5.14 4.74 -11.32
N ILE A 199 5.87 4.91 -10.21
CA ILE A 199 7.03 4.06 -9.95
C ILE A 199 6.50 2.63 -9.79
N ARG A 200 6.55 1.84 -10.87
CA ARG A 200 6.70 0.40 -10.74
C ARG A 200 8.10 0.18 -10.19
N VAL A 201 8.22 -0.61 -9.12
CA VAL A 201 9.51 -1.22 -8.80
C VAL A 201 9.72 -2.32 -9.84
N ASP A 202 10.06 -1.92 -11.06
CA ASP A 202 10.56 -2.84 -12.07
C ASP A 202 12.08 -2.90 -11.87
N GLU A 203 12.60 -4.07 -11.52
CA GLU A 203 14.04 -4.25 -11.26
C GLU A 203 14.88 -3.86 -12.49
N ASP A 204 14.29 -3.96 -13.68
CA ASP A 204 14.88 -3.62 -14.97
C ASP A 204 15.13 -2.11 -15.13
N GLU A 205 14.21 -1.24 -14.70
CA GLU A 205 14.41 0.22 -14.77
C GLU A 205 15.53 0.70 -13.84
N ILE A 206 15.69 0.06 -12.67
CA ILE A 206 16.78 0.35 -11.72
C ILE A 206 18.13 -0.15 -12.27
N ALA A 207 18.15 -1.31 -12.91
CA ALA A 207 19.36 -1.85 -13.56
C ALA A 207 19.82 -0.97 -14.74
N GLU A 208 18.87 -0.45 -15.52
CA GLU A 208 19.13 0.43 -16.65
C GLU A 208 19.60 1.83 -16.22
N ALA A 209 18.99 2.40 -15.18
CA ALA A 209 19.44 3.64 -14.56
C ALA A 209 20.86 3.53 -13.97
N LYS A 210 21.20 2.40 -13.34
CA LYS A 210 22.56 2.12 -12.82
C LYS A 210 23.60 1.96 -13.93
N LYS A 211 23.25 1.33 -15.06
CA LYS A 211 24.13 1.23 -16.24
C LYS A 211 24.41 2.58 -16.90
N SER A 212 23.42 3.46 -16.92
CA SER A 212 23.52 4.82 -17.45
C SER A 212 24.45 5.72 -16.61
N LEU A 213 24.37 5.61 -15.28
CA LEU A 213 25.18 6.38 -14.34
C LEU A 213 26.67 6.00 -14.31
N TRP A 214 27.05 4.80 -14.77
CA TRP A 214 28.45 4.35 -14.84
C TRP A 214 29.07 4.47 -16.24
N ARG A 215 28.38 5.10 -17.18
CA ARG A 215 28.89 5.41 -18.53
C ARG A 215 29.23 6.90 -18.74
N ARG A 216 29.43 7.65 -17.66
CA ARG A 216 29.99 9.02 -17.70
C ARG A 216 31.20 9.13 -16.81
#